data_AF-A0A1I0GDH5-F1
#
_entry.id   AF-A0A1I0GDH5-F1
#
_cell.length_a   1.000
_cell.length_b   1.000
_cell.length_c   1.000
_cell.angle_alpha   90.00
_cell.angle_beta   90.00
_cell.angle_gamma   90.00
#
_symmetry.space_group_name_H-M   'P 1'
#
loop_
_entity.id
_entity.type
_entity.pdbx_description
1 polymer ?
#
loop_
_entity_poly.entity_id
_entity_poly.type
_entity_poly.pdbx_seq_one_letter_code
_entity_poly.pdbx_strand_id
1 'polypeptide(L)'
;MDNEQLLISLAYDFIKFLVAYFCSRLLYEGVYKRLRYGNWDLIVRRGDEELARRKMGHNLAEKVRDKNELSVYVKGVVSPFATLNVDIASERAEEIGLININDDLREIVVDIAKNPQLPPKKTFNLFRLFKFS
;
A
#
# COMPACT_ATOMS: atom_id res chain seq x y z
N MET A 1 19.77 46.00 27.44
CA MET A 1 20.03 44.66 26.91
C MET A 1 20.64 44.88 25.55
N ASP A 2 21.91 44.54 25.41
CA ASP A 2 22.69 44.95 24.23
C ASP A 2 22.27 44.13 23.01
N ASN A 3 22.31 44.75 21.83
CA ASN A 3 21.94 44.08 20.57
C ASN A 3 22.72 42.76 20.35
N GLU A 4 23.94 42.68 20.88
CA GLU A 4 24.76 41.47 20.86
C GLU A 4 24.15 40.34 21.69
N GLN A 5 23.61 40.63 22.88
CA GLN A 5 22.97 39.63 23.73
C GLN A 5 21.68 39.10 23.10
N LEU A 6 20.91 39.96 22.43
CA LEU A 6 19.72 39.56 21.65
C LEU A 6 20.07 38.62 20.50
N LEU A 7 21.15 38.92 19.76
CA LEU A 7 21.62 38.07 18.66
C LEU A 7 22.10 36.71 19.16
N ILE A 8 22.80 36.67 20.30
CA ILE A 8 23.27 35.42 20.91
C ILE A 8 22.09 34.56 21.37
N SER A 9 21.08 35.14 22.03
CA SER A 9 19.89 34.39 22.45
C SER A 9 19.10 33.84 21.26
N LEU A 10 18.95 34.65 20.20
CA LEU A 10 18.24 34.23 19.00
C LEU A 10 18.98 33.11 18.25
N ALA A 11 20.30 33.20 18.15
CA ALA A 11 21.13 32.15 17.57
C ALA A 11 21.05 30.85 18.38
N TYR A 12 21.06 30.94 19.71
CA TYR A 12 20.98 29.80 20.60
C TYR A 12 19.64 29.06 20.48
N ASP A 13 18.52 29.79 20.45
CA ASP A 13 17.19 29.20 20.27
C ASP A 13 17.03 28.59 18.87
N PHE A 14 17.60 29.22 17.84
CA PHE A 14 17.65 28.64 16.51
C PHE A 14 18.43 27.34 16.45
N ILE A 15 19.61 27.28 17.10
CA ILE A 15 20.41 26.04 17.18
C ILE A 15 19.65 24.94 17.92
N LYS A 16 18.99 25.26 19.05
CA LYS A 16 18.14 24.30 19.75
C LYS A 16 17.03 23.74 18.87
N PHE A 17 16.36 24.61 18.11
CA PHE A 17 15.32 24.20 17.18
C PHE A 17 15.87 23.24 16.12
N LEU A 18 17.01 23.56 15.53
CA LEU A 18 17.65 22.69 14.54
C LEU A 18 18.00 21.32 15.15
N VAL A 19 18.66 21.30 16.31
CA VAL A 19 19.03 20.05 17.00
C VAL A 19 17.78 19.22 17.30
N ALA A 20 16.75 19.82 17.87
CA ALA A 20 15.49 19.14 18.17
C ALA A 20 14.83 18.57 16.90
N TYR A 21 14.79 19.34 15.82
CA TYR A 21 14.25 18.91 14.54
C TYR A 21 15.03 17.71 13.97
N PHE A 22 16.35 17.78 13.93
CA PHE A 22 17.19 16.70 13.41
C PHE A 22 17.09 15.44 14.27
N CYS A 23 17.13 15.57 15.61
CA CYS A 23 16.95 14.43 16.51
C CYS A 23 15.57 13.79 16.33
N SER A 24 14.50 14.59 16.25
CA SER A 24 13.15 14.11 16.01
C SER A 24 13.05 13.34 14.69
N ARG A 25 13.64 13.89 13.61
CA ARG A 25 13.65 13.26 12.30
C ARG A 25 14.41 11.94 12.28
N LEU A 26 15.58 11.88 12.94
CA LEU A 26 16.37 10.64 13.05
C LEU A 26 15.63 9.56 13.85
N LEU A 27 14.96 9.93 14.94
CA LEU A 27 14.15 9.00 15.72
C LEU A 27 12.94 8.50 14.93
N TYR A 28 12.27 9.39 14.19
CA TYR A 28 11.13 9.04 13.36
C TYR A 28 11.52 8.06 12.25
N GLU A 29 12.53 8.40 11.44
CA GLU A 29 12.98 7.57 10.31
C GLU A 29 13.66 6.27 10.77
N GLY A 30 14.46 6.34 11.84
CA GLY A 30 15.27 5.21 12.30
C GLY A 30 14.50 4.20 13.13
N VAL A 31 13.76 4.66 14.13
CA VAL A 31 13.16 3.81 15.16
C VAL A 31 11.67 3.63 14.90
N TYR A 32 10.93 4.72 14.81
CA TYR A 32 9.47 4.66 14.72
C TYR A 32 9.00 3.92 13.46
N LYS A 33 9.52 4.29 12.27
CA LYS A 33 9.13 3.62 11.02
C LYS A 33 9.46 2.14 11.00
N ARG A 34 10.65 1.75 11.49
CA ARG A 34 11.04 0.33 11.55
C ARG A 34 10.17 -0.46 12.50
N LEU A 35 9.84 0.10 13.67
CA LEU A 35 8.99 -0.58 14.64
C LEU A 35 7.56 -0.75 14.14
N ARG A 36 6.99 0.30 13.54
CA ARG A 36 5.58 0.31 13.11
C ARG A 36 5.34 -0.38 11.77
N TYR A 37 6.25 -0.18 10.81
CA TYR A 37 6.07 -0.65 9.43
C TYR A 37 7.08 -1.73 9.01
N GLY A 38 8.00 -2.15 9.89
CA GLY A 38 8.90 -3.25 9.59
C GLY A 38 8.20 -4.62 9.56
N ASN A 39 8.78 -5.55 8.81
CA ASN A 39 8.38 -6.97 8.76
C ASN A 39 6.93 -7.19 8.29
N TRP A 40 6.47 -6.40 7.33
CA TRP A 40 5.18 -6.63 6.69
C TRP A 40 5.31 -7.65 5.58
N ASP A 41 4.35 -8.55 5.44
CA ASP A 41 4.30 -9.55 4.37
C ASP A 41 3.05 -9.33 3.50
N LEU A 42 3.24 -9.40 2.18
CA LEU A 42 2.14 -9.56 1.22
C LEU A 42 2.06 -11.03 0.81
N ILE A 43 0.93 -11.67 1.09
CA ILE A 43 0.65 -13.07 0.80
C ILE A 43 -0.42 -13.13 -0.27
N VAL A 44 -0.10 -13.77 -1.39
CA VAL A 44 -1.04 -14.08 -2.46
C VAL A 44 -1.40 -15.54 -2.36
N ARG A 45 -2.69 -15.85 -2.24
CA ARG A 45 -3.20 -17.20 -2.15
C ARG A 45 -4.36 -17.45 -3.09
N ARG A 46 -4.67 -18.72 -3.32
CA ARG A 46 -5.86 -19.18 -4.02
C ARG A 46 -6.54 -20.21 -3.12
N GLY A 47 -7.53 -19.75 -2.34
CA GLY A 47 -8.10 -20.58 -1.28
C GLY A 47 -7.04 -20.97 -0.27
N ASP A 48 -6.80 -22.26 -0.09
CA ASP A 48 -5.84 -22.80 0.88
C ASP A 48 -4.39 -22.86 0.36
N GLU A 49 -4.16 -22.57 -0.93
CA GLU A 49 -2.82 -22.64 -1.55
C GLU A 49 -2.12 -21.27 -1.53
N GLU A 50 -0.96 -21.17 -0.87
CA GLU A 50 -0.08 -19.99 -0.95
C GLU A 50 0.67 -19.98 -2.29
N LEU A 51 0.40 -18.98 -3.14
CA LEU A 51 1.02 -18.83 -4.45
C LEU A 51 2.30 -17.99 -4.39
N ALA A 52 2.31 -16.97 -3.54
CA ALA A 52 3.47 -16.11 -3.34
C ALA A 52 3.45 -15.42 -1.98
N ARG A 53 4.64 -15.21 -1.42
CA ARG A 53 4.87 -14.35 -0.25
C ARG A 53 5.99 -13.37 -0.55
N ARG A 54 5.74 -12.09 -0.29
CA ARG A 54 6.68 -10.98 -0.53
C ARG A 54 6.86 -10.19 0.76
N LYS A 55 8.09 -10.19 1.27
CA LYS A 55 8.50 -9.29 2.35
C LYS A 55 8.48 -7.84 1.88
N MET A 56 7.79 -6.99 2.62
CA MET A 56 7.75 -5.55 2.42
C MET A 56 8.72 -4.86 3.39
N GLY A 57 9.60 -4.03 2.84
CA GLY A 57 10.41 -3.12 3.65
C GLY A 57 9.55 -2.02 4.29
N HIS A 58 10.02 -1.46 5.39
CA HIS A 58 9.29 -0.44 6.18
C HIS A 58 8.83 0.77 5.35
N ASN A 59 9.65 1.25 4.41
CA ASN A 59 9.27 2.37 3.54
C ASN A 59 8.13 2.02 2.58
N LEU A 60 8.10 0.76 2.10
CA LEU A 60 7.03 0.30 1.22
C LEU A 60 5.76 0.05 2.02
N ALA A 61 5.87 -0.57 3.19
CA ALA A 61 4.77 -0.80 4.11
C ALA A 61 4.12 0.51 4.60
N GLU A 62 4.89 1.58 4.78
CA GLU A 62 4.37 2.93 5.06
C GLU A 62 3.60 3.48 3.85
N LYS A 63 4.15 3.36 2.63
CA LYS A 63 3.52 3.85 1.39
C LYS A 63 2.21 3.14 1.06
N VAL A 64 2.16 1.81 1.18
CA VAL A 64 0.96 1.02 0.87
C VAL A 64 -0.16 1.19 1.92
N ARG A 65 0.02 2.06 2.92
CA ARG A 65 -1.13 2.57 3.70
C ARG A 65 -1.99 3.53 2.89
N ASP A 66 -1.42 4.17 1.87
CA ASP A 66 -2.22 4.83 0.84
C ASP A 66 -2.89 3.76 -0.04
N LYS A 67 -4.21 3.88 -0.18
CA LYS A 67 -5.04 2.92 -0.91
C LYS A 67 -4.63 2.79 -2.39
N ASN A 68 -4.21 3.87 -3.04
CA ASN A 68 -3.81 3.84 -4.44
C ASN A 68 -2.47 3.11 -4.62
N GLU A 69 -1.51 3.41 -3.74
CA GLU A 69 -0.20 2.73 -3.72
C GLU A 69 -0.36 1.23 -3.44
N LEU A 70 -1.26 0.86 -2.52
CA LEU A 70 -1.62 -0.53 -2.25
C LEU A 70 -2.16 -1.22 -3.51
N SER A 71 -3.12 -0.61 -4.19
CA SER A 71 -3.73 -1.18 -5.40
C SER A 71 -2.68 -1.42 -6.50
N VAL A 72 -1.80 -0.45 -6.75
CA VAL A 72 -0.70 -0.58 -7.72
C VAL A 72 0.26 -1.69 -7.32
N TYR A 73 0.69 -1.71 -6.07
CA TYR A 73 1.64 -2.68 -5.56
C TYR A 73 1.10 -4.10 -5.65
N VAL A 74 -0.12 -4.32 -5.13
CA VAL A 74 -0.74 -5.65 -5.13
C VAL A 74 -1.04 -6.11 -6.55
N LYS A 75 -1.52 -5.24 -7.44
CA LYS A 75 -1.71 -5.59 -8.86
C LYS A 75 -0.41 -6.04 -9.51
N GLY A 76 0.70 -5.38 -9.21
CA GLY A 76 2.03 -5.80 -9.67
C GLY A 76 2.37 -7.22 -9.22
N VAL A 77 2.13 -7.55 -7.95
CA VAL A 77 2.46 -8.88 -7.37
C VAL A 77 1.47 -9.97 -7.82
N VAL A 78 0.20 -9.65 -7.99
CA VAL A 78 -0.86 -10.60 -8.37
C VAL A 78 -0.91 -10.87 -9.87
N SER A 79 -0.48 -9.92 -10.71
CA SER A 79 -0.57 -10.02 -12.18
C SER A 79 -0.03 -11.32 -12.81
N PRO A 80 1.02 -11.98 -12.27
CA PRO A 80 1.48 -13.27 -12.82
C PRO A 80 0.51 -14.42 -12.58
N PHE A 81 -0.40 -14.30 -11.60
CA PHE A 81 -1.29 -15.37 -11.14
C PHE A 81 -2.74 -15.17 -11.58
N ALA A 82 -3.21 -13.92 -11.64
CA ALA A 82 -4.56 -13.59 -12.10
C ALA A 82 -4.71 -12.10 -12.44
N THR A 83 -5.73 -11.81 -13.26
CA THR A 83 -6.25 -10.45 -13.46
C THR A 83 -7.32 -10.16 -12.41
N LEU A 84 -7.10 -9.12 -11.61
CA LEU A 84 -8.06 -8.63 -10.63
C LEU A 84 -9.22 -7.91 -11.34
N ASN A 85 -10.45 -8.32 -11.03
CA ASN A 85 -11.66 -7.76 -11.64
C ASN A 85 -12.30 -6.65 -10.80
N VAL A 86 -11.82 -6.48 -9.57
CA VAL A 86 -12.23 -5.44 -8.62
C VAL A 86 -10.98 -4.72 -8.16
N ASP A 87 -11.10 -3.42 -7.92
CA ASP A 87 -10.03 -2.64 -7.32
C ASP A 87 -9.82 -3.08 -5.86
N ILE A 88 -8.58 -3.42 -5.53
CA ILE A 88 -8.21 -3.93 -4.21
C ILE A 88 -8.36 -2.87 -3.11
N ALA A 89 -8.32 -1.59 -3.47
CA ALA A 89 -8.56 -0.49 -2.54
C ALA A 89 -10.04 -0.26 -2.19
N SER A 90 -10.96 -0.91 -2.90
CA SER A 90 -12.39 -0.70 -2.73
C SER A 90 -12.96 -1.47 -1.53
N GLU A 91 -14.01 -0.92 -0.90
CA GLU A 91 -14.74 -1.59 0.19
C GLU A 91 -15.28 -2.95 -0.26
N ARG A 92 -15.70 -3.06 -1.52
CA ARG A 92 -16.15 -4.31 -2.12
C ARG A 92 -15.09 -5.41 -2.08
N ALA A 93 -13.80 -5.08 -2.23
CA ALA A 93 -12.72 -6.07 -2.18
C ALA A 93 -12.54 -6.64 -0.76
N GLU A 94 -12.72 -5.82 0.27
CA GLU A 94 -12.71 -6.25 1.67
C GLU A 94 -13.94 -7.11 1.98
N GLU A 95 -15.13 -6.68 1.56
CA GLU A 95 -16.40 -7.41 1.78
C GLU A 95 -16.41 -8.83 1.22
N ILE A 96 -15.87 -9.03 0.01
CA ILE A 96 -15.79 -10.35 -0.62
C ILE A 96 -14.63 -11.19 -0.10
N GLY A 97 -13.76 -10.62 0.75
CA GLY A 97 -12.56 -11.27 1.27
C GLY A 97 -11.44 -11.42 0.25
N LEU A 98 -11.43 -10.61 -0.81
CA LEU A 98 -10.36 -10.57 -1.80
C LEU A 98 -9.07 -10.02 -1.20
N ILE A 99 -9.18 -9.06 -0.28
CA ILE A 99 -8.07 -8.57 0.53
C ILE A 99 -8.42 -8.64 2.01
N ASN A 100 -7.45 -9.02 2.83
CA ASN A 100 -7.52 -8.94 4.28
C ASN A 100 -6.20 -8.37 4.81
N ILE A 101 -6.28 -7.29 5.58
CA ILE A 101 -5.12 -6.64 6.19
C ILE A 101 -5.15 -6.98 7.68
N ASN A 102 -4.15 -7.73 8.13
CA ASN A 102 -3.98 -8.10 9.53
C ASN A 102 -2.80 -7.31 10.12
N ASP A 103 -3.10 -6.26 10.89
CA ASP A 103 -2.09 -5.42 11.54
C ASP A 103 -1.31 -6.15 12.64
N ASP A 104 -1.92 -7.11 13.34
CA ASP A 104 -1.27 -7.87 14.43
C ASP A 104 -0.20 -8.80 13.88
N LEU A 105 -0.53 -9.52 12.80
CA LEU A 105 0.42 -10.40 12.10
C LEU A 105 1.32 -9.65 11.12
N ARG A 106 0.99 -8.38 10.82
CA ARG A 106 1.64 -7.54 9.79
C ARG A 106 1.57 -8.18 8.40
N GLU A 107 0.41 -8.72 8.07
CA GLU A 107 0.17 -9.43 6.82
C GLU A 107 -0.91 -8.74 5.99
N ILE A 108 -0.70 -8.67 4.69
CA ILE A 108 -1.71 -8.34 3.70
C ILE A 108 -1.95 -9.61 2.91
N VAL A 109 -3.14 -10.19 3.05
CA VAL A 109 -3.52 -11.43 2.37
C VAL A 109 -4.44 -11.11 1.22
N VAL A 110 -4.10 -11.60 0.03
CA VAL A 110 -4.89 -11.44 -1.19
C VAL A 110 -5.35 -12.80 -1.66
N ASP A 111 -6.64 -13.07 -1.58
CA ASP A 111 -7.23 -14.35 -1.98
C ASP A 111 -7.87 -14.26 -3.37
N ILE A 112 -7.13 -14.74 -4.36
CA ILE A 112 -7.56 -14.71 -5.76
C ILE A 112 -8.81 -15.60 -5.97
N ALA A 113 -9.06 -16.60 -5.13
CA ALA A 113 -10.26 -17.43 -5.25
C ALA A 113 -11.55 -16.63 -5.01
N LYS A 114 -11.46 -15.48 -4.32
CA LYS A 114 -12.57 -14.55 -4.07
C LYS A 114 -12.74 -13.50 -5.17
N ASN A 115 -11.86 -13.47 -6.17
CA ASN A 115 -11.97 -12.53 -7.29
C ASN A 115 -13.23 -12.88 -8.10
N PRO A 116 -14.21 -11.96 -8.24
CA PRO A 116 -15.45 -12.27 -8.91
C PRO A 116 -15.23 -12.57 -10.38
N GLN A 117 -15.94 -13.56 -10.92
CA GLN A 117 -15.87 -13.86 -12.33
C GLN A 117 -16.61 -12.79 -13.13
N LEU A 118 -15.97 -12.26 -14.18
CA LEU A 118 -16.65 -11.36 -15.10
C LEU A 118 -17.71 -12.13 -15.90
N PRO A 119 -18.88 -11.54 -16.15
CA PRO A 119 -19.86 -12.15 -17.05
C PRO A 119 -19.21 -12.36 -18.42
N PRO A 120 -19.53 -13.45 -19.13
CA PRO A 120 -18.97 -13.71 -20.45
C PRO A 120 -19.25 -12.50 -21.35
N LYS A 121 -18.21 -12.00 -22.04
CA LYS A 121 -18.38 -10.94 -23.03
C LYS A 121 -19.44 -11.42 -24.03
N LYS A 122 -20.61 -10.76 -24.07
CA LYS A 122 -21.57 -10.96 -25.15
C LYS A 122 -20.86 -10.62 -26.45
N THR A 123 -20.47 -11.62 -27.22
CA THR A 123 -19.93 -11.44 -28.56
C THR A 123 -21.04 -10.83 -29.39
N PHE A 124 -21.02 -9.50 -29.51
CA PHE A 124 -21.86 -8.79 -30.47
C PHE A 124 -21.35 -9.20 -31.84
N ASN A 125 -22.00 -10.20 -32.44
CA ASN A 125 -21.75 -10.61 -33.81
C ASN A 125 -22.13 -9.44 -34.73
N LEU A 126 -21.17 -8.55 -35.03
CA LEU A 126 -21.33 -7.45 -35.97
C LEU A 126 -21.82 -7.94 -37.36
N PHE A 127 -21.54 -9.20 -37.71
CA PHE A 127 -21.99 -9.84 -38.94
C PHE A 127 -23.51 -10.02 -39.06
N ARG A 128 -24.30 -9.86 -37.99
CA ARG A 128 -25.78 -9.86 -38.09
C ARG A 128 -26.37 -8.54 -38.57
N LEU A 129 -25.60 -7.44 -38.54
CA LEU A 129 -26.09 -6.12 -39.00
C LEU A 129 -25.90 -5.89 -40.51
N PHE A 130 -25.05 -6.67 -41.18
CA PHE A 130 -24.72 -6.48 -42.60
C PHE A 130 -25.46 -7.44 -43.56
N LYS A 131 -26.48 -8.18 -43.10
CA LYS A 131 -27.28 -9.08 -43.95
C LYS A 131 -28.60 -8.49 -44.47
N PHE A 132 -28.77 -7.18 -44.38
CA PHE A 132 -29.87 -6.45 -45.00
C PHE A 132 -29.31 -5.33 -45.90
N SER A 133 -28.85 -5.70 -47.09
CA SER A 133 -28.88 -4.82 -48.27
C SER A 133 -28.83 -5.66 -49.53
#